data_AF-A0A356BZ04-F1
#
_entry.id   AF-A0A356BZ04-F1
#
_cell.length_a   1.000
_cell.length_b   1.000
_cell.length_c   1.000
_cell.angle_alpha   90.00
_cell.angle_beta   90.00
_cell.angle_gamma   90.00
#
_symmetry.space_group_name_H-M   'P 1'
#
loop_
_entity.id
_entity.type
_entity.pdbx_description
1 polymer ?
#
loop_
_entity_poly.entity_id
_entity_poly.type
_entity_poly.pdbx_seq_one_letter_code
_entity_poly.pdbx_strand_id
1 'polypeptide(L)'
;PDSLATSLGLVGAIILGDLAVSVGLFTGEAILYTAIVAICGFATPSIEFGNAIRLFRYLLFFGAVIGGWWGLGTAATLTLLVFGLTKSFGIPYLWPLLPFDGPALLRVMLRYPIPQVTVRPRLTQPQDMRAQKKRKKGGR
;
A
#
# COMPACT_ATOMS: atom_id res chain seq x y z
N PRO A 1 15.75 7.08 25.98
CA PRO A 1 15.47 8.33 25.24
C PRO A 1 15.24 9.49 26.21
N ASP A 2 15.96 10.59 26.06
CA ASP A 2 15.77 11.78 26.90
C ASP A 2 14.42 12.45 26.60
N SER A 3 13.66 12.74 27.64
CA SER A 3 12.38 13.47 27.59
C SER A 3 12.52 14.86 26.97
N LEU A 4 13.70 15.47 27.09
CA LEU A 4 14.05 16.73 26.44
C LEU A 4 14.14 16.60 24.92
N ALA A 5 14.76 15.52 24.40
CA ALA A 5 14.94 15.33 22.97
C ALA A 5 13.60 15.10 22.24
N THR A 6 12.68 14.36 22.86
CA THR A 6 11.33 14.13 22.33
C THR A 6 10.49 15.40 22.33
N SER A 7 10.55 16.20 23.41
CA SER A 7 9.84 17.47 23.51
C SER A 7 10.35 18.50 22.49
N LEU A 8 11.68 18.64 22.37
CA LEU A 8 12.30 19.53 21.39
C LEU A 8 11.96 19.12 19.95
N GLY A 9 11.94 17.81 19.66
CA GLY A 9 11.55 17.28 18.36
C GLY A 9 10.10 17.62 17.99
N LEU A 10 9.17 17.51 18.96
CA LEU A 10 7.76 17.85 18.74
C LEU A 10 7.56 19.34 18.50
N VAL A 11 8.18 20.19 19.33
CA VAL A 11 8.12 21.65 19.17
C VAL A 11 8.72 22.07 17.83
N GLY A 12 9.87 21.51 17.45
CA GLY A 12 10.52 21.79 16.17
C GLY A 12 9.66 21.39 14.97
N ALA A 13 8.99 20.23 15.02
CA ALA A 13 8.12 19.76 13.95
C ALA A 13 6.90 20.69 13.74
N ILE A 14 6.28 21.16 14.82
CA ILE A 14 5.11 22.06 14.75
C ILE A 14 5.52 23.43 14.19
N ILE A 15 6.59 24.02 14.71
CA ILE A 15 7.08 25.34 14.25
C ILE A 15 7.48 25.28 12.78
N LEU A 16 8.18 24.21 12.36
CA LEU A 16 8.60 24.07 10.97
C LEU A 16 7.40 23.89 10.02
N GLY A 17 6.38 23.14 10.45
CA GLY A 17 5.13 22.98 9.70
C GLY A 17 4.38 24.30 9.56
N ASP A 18 4.26 25.06 10.64
CA ASP A 18 3.58 26.36 10.66
C ASP A 18 4.29 27.40 9.78
N LEU A 19 5.63 27.47 9.89
CA LEU A 19 6.45 28.33 9.03
C LEU A 19 6.32 27.95 7.56
N ALA A 20 6.31 26.65 7.24
CA ALA A 20 6.20 26.18 5.86
C ALA A 20 4.88 26.59 5.17
N VAL A 21 3.78 26.67 5.93
CA VAL A 21 2.50 27.22 5.43
C VAL A 21 2.56 28.73 5.35
N SER A 22 3.07 29.39 6.40
CA SER A 22 3.10 30.84 6.51
C SER A 22 3.93 31.52 5.41
N VAL A 23 5.04 30.91 5.00
CA VAL A 23 5.88 31.42 3.89
C VAL A 23 5.37 31.01 2.51
N GLY A 24 4.28 30.23 2.43
CA GLY A 24 3.67 29.77 1.19
C GLY A 24 4.46 28.66 0.47
N LEU A 25 5.36 27.95 1.16
CA LEU A 25 6.10 26.83 0.57
C LEU A 25 5.19 25.62 0.31
N PHE A 26 4.25 25.36 1.22
CA PHE A 26 3.24 24.31 1.07
C PHE A 26 1.86 24.82 1.48
N THR A 27 0.81 24.25 0.90
CA THR A 27 -0.57 24.48 1.37
C THR A 27 -0.86 23.63 2.59
N GLY A 28 -1.71 24.12 3.51
CA GLY A 28 -2.13 23.36 4.69
C GLY A 28 -2.74 22.00 4.33
N GLU A 29 -3.45 21.92 3.21
CA GLU A 29 -4.01 20.67 2.67
C GLU A 29 -2.92 19.66 2.28
N ALA A 30 -1.83 20.11 1.63
CA ALA A 30 -0.71 19.24 1.27
C ALA A 30 0.00 18.68 2.52
N ILE A 31 0.20 19.51 3.55
CA ILE A 31 0.78 19.07 4.82
C ILE A 31 -0.14 18.05 5.51
N LEU A 32 -1.45 18.29 5.52
CA LEU A 32 -2.42 17.35 6.09
C LEU A 32 -2.35 15.98 5.39
N TYR A 33 -2.36 15.95 4.06
CA TYR A 33 -2.27 14.69 3.32
C TYR A 33 -0.95 13.96 3.55
N THR A 34 0.17 14.67 3.59
CA THR A 34 1.48 14.05 3.87
C THR A 34 1.57 13.49 5.28
N ALA A 35 0.97 14.15 6.28
CA ALA A 35 0.89 13.64 7.65
C ALA A 35 0.07 12.33 7.73
N ILE A 36 -1.08 12.28 7.06
CA ILE A 36 -1.90 11.05 6.98
C ILE A 36 -1.09 9.92 6.33
N VAL A 37 -0.44 10.19 5.19
CA VAL A 37 0.39 9.19 4.49
C VAL A 37 1.56 8.73 5.35
N ALA A 38 2.18 9.61 6.14
CA ALA A 38 3.25 9.24 7.06
C ALA A 38 2.75 8.29 8.16
N ILE A 39 1.56 8.55 8.72
CA ILE A 39 0.92 7.67 9.71
C ILE A 39 0.58 6.32 9.08
N CYS A 40 0.00 6.30 7.87
CA CYS A 40 -0.28 5.07 7.14
C CYS A 40 0.99 4.24 6.84
N GLY A 41 2.15 4.89 6.79
CA GLY A 41 3.44 4.20 6.67
C GLY A 41 3.68 3.16 7.77
N PHE A 42 3.23 3.42 9.00
CA PHE A 42 3.37 2.48 10.12
C PHE A 42 2.48 1.24 10.02
N ALA A 43 1.46 1.26 9.15
CA ALA A 43 0.62 0.09 8.90
C ALA A 43 1.32 -0.95 8.02
N THR A 44 2.42 -0.59 7.33
CA THR A 44 3.17 -1.49 6.47
C THR A 44 4.18 -2.29 7.30
N PRO A 45 4.01 -3.62 7.47
CA PRO A 45 4.87 -4.42 8.35
C PRO A 45 6.27 -4.69 7.75
N SER A 46 6.44 -4.53 6.44
CA SER A 46 7.71 -4.77 5.74
C SER A 46 8.42 -3.45 5.44
N ILE A 47 9.62 -3.28 6.02
CA ILE A 47 10.46 -2.10 5.81
C ILE A 47 10.92 -2.01 4.35
N GLU A 48 11.38 -3.12 3.76
CA GLU A 48 11.80 -3.17 2.35
C GLU A 48 10.68 -2.73 1.41
N PHE A 49 9.46 -3.19 1.67
CA PHE A 49 8.31 -2.79 0.88
C PHE A 49 7.93 -1.31 1.09
N GLY A 50 8.00 -0.82 2.33
CA GLY A 50 7.80 0.59 2.64
C GLY A 50 8.80 1.50 1.92
N ASN A 51 10.07 1.10 1.86
CA ASN A 51 11.12 1.81 1.12
C ASN A 51 10.85 1.78 -0.39
N ALA A 52 10.41 0.64 -0.94
CA ALA A 52 10.03 0.53 -2.34
C ALA A 52 8.89 1.51 -2.68
N ILE A 53 7.81 1.55 -1.90
CA ILE A 53 6.70 2.51 -2.09
C ILE A 53 7.21 3.96 -2.04
N ARG A 54 8.16 4.25 -1.14
CA ARG A 54 8.75 5.59 -1.03
C ARG A 54 9.50 6.00 -2.30
N LEU A 55 10.21 5.08 -2.93
CA LEU A 55 10.91 5.32 -4.20
C LEU A 55 9.92 5.66 -5.33
N PHE A 56 8.84 4.89 -5.47
CA PHE A 56 7.79 5.19 -6.47
C PHE A 56 7.12 6.55 -6.20
N ARG A 57 6.98 6.94 -4.94
CA ARG A 57 6.45 8.27 -4.58
C ARG A 57 7.37 9.40 -5.06
N TYR A 58 8.68 9.23 -4.93
CA TYR A 58 9.64 10.20 -5.47
C TYR A 58 9.57 10.26 -7.00
N LEU A 59 9.39 9.12 -7.67
CA LEU A 59 9.18 9.08 -9.12
C LEU A 59 7.93 9.86 -9.55
N LEU A 60 6.81 9.69 -8.84
CA LEU A 60 5.59 10.48 -9.07
C LEU A 60 5.81 11.97 -8.81
N PHE A 61 6.51 12.30 -7.72
CA PHE A 61 6.81 13.68 -7.35
C PHE A 61 7.68 14.38 -8.40
N PHE A 62 8.80 13.78 -8.82
CA PHE A 62 9.65 14.35 -9.86
C PHE A 62 8.93 14.42 -11.21
N GLY A 63 8.12 13.42 -11.55
CA GLY A 63 7.26 13.47 -12.73
C GLY A 63 6.32 14.67 -12.71
N ALA A 64 5.66 14.92 -11.57
CA ALA A 64 4.77 16.06 -11.40
C ALA A 64 5.50 17.41 -11.42
N VAL A 65 6.69 17.50 -10.81
CA VAL A 65 7.49 18.74 -10.77
C VAL A 65 7.98 19.12 -12.16
N ILE A 66 8.42 18.15 -12.97
CA ILE A 66 8.99 18.42 -14.31
C ILE A 66 7.89 18.61 -15.36
N GLY A 67 6.88 17.75 -15.35
CA GLY A 67 5.87 17.68 -16.42
C GLY A 67 4.45 18.09 -16.00
N GLY A 68 4.28 18.61 -14.78
CA GLY A 68 2.96 18.98 -14.25
C GLY A 68 1.99 17.79 -14.27
N TRP A 69 0.76 18.04 -14.74
CA TRP A 69 -0.27 17.01 -14.83
C TRP A 69 0.08 15.86 -15.78
N TRP A 70 0.70 16.18 -16.93
CA TRP A 70 1.12 15.16 -17.90
C TRP A 70 2.27 14.30 -17.35
N GLY A 71 3.22 14.92 -16.67
CA GLY A 71 4.32 14.20 -16.01
C GLY A 71 3.84 13.31 -14.86
N LEU A 72 2.84 13.76 -14.10
CA LEU A 72 2.18 12.91 -13.10
C LEU A 72 1.50 11.70 -13.76
N GLY A 73 0.77 11.91 -14.85
CA GLY A 73 0.07 10.84 -15.58
C GLY A 73 1.02 9.80 -16.17
N THR A 74 2.15 10.22 -16.75
CA THR A 74 3.17 9.31 -17.27
C THR A 74 3.88 8.55 -16.16
N ALA A 75 4.26 9.22 -15.08
CA ALA A 75 4.88 8.60 -13.91
C ALA A 75 3.95 7.58 -13.22
N ALA A 76 2.66 7.88 -13.13
CA ALA A 76 1.64 6.97 -12.61
C ALA A 76 1.47 5.74 -13.50
N THR A 77 1.38 5.94 -14.81
CA THR A 77 1.27 4.84 -15.78
C THR A 77 2.50 3.94 -15.75
N LEU A 78 3.70 4.54 -15.68
CA LEU A 78 4.95 3.79 -15.54
C LEU A 78 4.98 2.97 -14.25
N THR A 79 4.56 3.55 -13.13
CA THR A 79 4.47 2.83 -11.84
C THR A 79 3.52 1.64 -11.93
N LEU A 80 2.33 1.82 -12.53
CA LEU A 80 1.36 0.75 -12.75
C LEU A 80 1.92 -0.36 -13.66
N LEU A 81 2.62 0.01 -14.73
CA LEU A 81 3.28 -0.95 -15.62
C LEU A 81 4.33 -1.77 -14.87
N VAL A 82 5.21 -1.11 -14.10
CA VAL A 82 6.23 -1.79 -13.30
C VAL A 82 5.60 -2.81 -12.36
N PHE A 83 4.53 -2.44 -11.66
CA PHE A 83 3.83 -3.38 -10.80
C PHE A 83 3.13 -4.51 -11.59
N GLY A 84 2.54 -4.23 -12.75
CA GLY A 84 1.89 -5.23 -13.59
C GLY A 84 2.85 -6.25 -14.20
N LEU A 85 4.07 -5.81 -14.53
CA LEU A 85 5.14 -6.65 -15.09
C LEU A 85 5.89 -7.44 -14.02
N THR A 86 5.92 -6.95 -12.78
CA THR A 86 6.59 -7.62 -11.66
C THR A 86 5.83 -8.88 -11.26
N LYS A 87 6.53 -10.02 -11.25
CA LYS A 87 6.02 -11.29 -10.76
C LYS A 87 6.73 -11.67 -9.46
N SER A 88 5.95 -12.01 -8.44
CA SER A 88 6.43 -12.58 -7.19
C SER A 88 6.13 -14.07 -7.19
N PHE A 89 7.18 -14.92 -7.18
CA PHE A 89 7.05 -16.38 -7.21
C PHE A 89 6.15 -16.90 -8.36
N GLY A 90 6.26 -16.30 -9.55
CA GLY A 90 5.47 -16.65 -10.73
C GLY A 90 4.06 -16.05 -10.78
N ILE A 91 3.63 -15.36 -9.72
CA ILE A 91 2.31 -14.71 -9.59
C ILE A 91 2.44 -13.20 -9.87
N PRO A 92 1.56 -12.59 -10.68
CA PRO A 92 1.56 -11.14 -10.87
C PRO A 92 1.40 -10.39 -9.55
N TYR A 93 2.18 -9.33 -9.36
CA TYR A 93 2.16 -8.53 -8.12
C TYR A 93 0.79 -7.86 -7.87
N LEU A 94 0.05 -7.54 -8.95
CA LEU A 94 -1.30 -6.96 -8.89
C LEU A 94 -2.41 -7.96 -8.60
N TRP A 95 -2.12 -9.25 -8.43
CA TRP A 95 -3.16 -10.22 -8.09
C TRP A 95 -3.73 -9.91 -6.69
N PRO A 96 -5.06 -9.89 -6.46
CA PRO A 96 -6.18 -10.34 -7.30
C PRO A 96 -6.88 -9.25 -8.12
N LEU A 97 -6.29 -8.06 -8.26
CA LEU A 97 -6.79 -6.99 -9.13
C LEU A 97 -6.57 -7.33 -10.62
N LEU A 98 -5.37 -7.84 -10.94
CA LEU A 98 -4.98 -8.28 -12.28
C LEU A 98 -4.20 -9.61 -12.20
N PRO A 99 -4.68 -10.71 -12.81
CA PRO A 99 -6.03 -10.92 -13.35
C PRO A 99 -7.11 -10.87 -12.25
N PHE A 100 -8.28 -10.32 -12.56
CA PHE A 100 -9.33 -10.05 -11.58
C PHE A 100 -9.95 -11.33 -11.00
N ASP A 101 -9.90 -11.50 -9.67
CA ASP A 101 -10.53 -12.58 -8.92
C ASP A 101 -11.34 -12.01 -7.74
N GLY A 102 -12.61 -11.68 -7.98
CA GLY A 102 -13.50 -11.06 -6.99
C GLY A 102 -13.60 -11.80 -5.65
N PRO A 103 -13.79 -13.14 -5.62
CA PRO A 103 -13.75 -13.92 -4.39
C PRO A 103 -12.43 -13.81 -3.63
N ALA A 104 -11.30 -13.72 -4.31
CA ALA A 104 -10.00 -13.50 -3.67
C ALA A 104 -9.84 -12.05 -3.18
N LEU A 105 -10.33 -11.07 -3.94
CA LEU A 105 -10.29 -9.65 -3.57
C LEU A 105 -11.08 -9.36 -2.29
N LEU A 106 -12.32 -9.86 -2.20
CA LEU A 106 -13.13 -9.77 -0.97
C LEU A 106 -12.43 -10.45 0.21
N ARG A 107 -11.68 -11.54 -0.04
CA ARG A 107 -10.90 -12.22 0.99
C ARG A 107 -9.75 -11.39 1.54
N VAL A 108 -9.06 -10.66 0.66
CA VAL A 108 -7.98 -9.74 1.03
C VAL A 108 -8.52 -8.52 1.78
N MET A 109 -9.63 -7.93 1.32
CA MET A 109 -10.21 -6.73 1.96
C MET A 109 -10.85 -7.03 3.33
N LEU A 110 -11.64 -8.10 3.45
CA LEU A 110 -12.35 -8.45 4.69
C LEU A 110 -11.57 -9.41 5.61
N ARG A 111 -10.28 -9.67 5.30
CA ARG A 111 -9.35 -10.53 6.06
C ARG A 111 -10.03 -11.72 6.76
N TYR A 112 -10.65 -12.60 5.98
CA TYR A 112 -11.34 -13.78 6.53
C TYR A 112 -10.37 -14.73 7.26
N PRO A 113 -10.80 -15.37 8.36
CA PRO A 113 -9.99 -16.35 9.04
C PRO A 113 -9.79 -17.60 8.17
N ILE A 114 -8.53 -18.08 8.09
CA ILE A 114 -8.10 -19.22 7.26
C ILE A 114 -9.00 -20.47 7.39
N PRO A 115 -9.53 -20.84 8.59
CA PRO A 115 -10.42 -21.99 8.74
C PRO A 115 -11.75 -21.90 8.00
N GLN A 116 -12.18 -20.71 7.54
CA GLN A 116 -13.42 -20.52 6.78
C GLN A 116 -13.19 -20.53 5.26
N VAL A 117 -11.93 -20.60 4.83
CA VAL A 117 -11.59 -20.62 3.40
C VAL A 117 -11.95 -21.97 2.82
N THR A 118 -12.99 -22.01 1.98
CA THR A 118 -13.49 -23.26 1.37
C THR A 118 -12.80 -23.57 0.03
N VAL A 119 -12.32 -22.55 -0.69
CA VAL A 119 -11.81 -22.67 -2.06
C VAL A 119 -10.38 -22.12 -2.15
N ARG A 120 -9.45 -22.90 -2.72
CA ARG A 120 -8.07 -22.44 -2.94
C ARG A 120 -8.02 -21.38 -4.06
N PRO A 121 -7.14 -20.37 -4.00
CA PRO A 121 -6.96 -19.43 -5.09
C PRO A 121 -6.71 -20.15 -6.43
N ARG A 122 -7.39 -19.72 -7.50
CA ARG A 122 -7.28 -20.37 -8.82
C ARG A 122 -5.88 -20.21 -9.43
N LEU A 123 -5.15 -19.21 -8.98
CA LEU A 123 -3.86 -18.81 -9.54
C LEU A 123 -2.70 -19.75 -9.18
N THR A 124 -2.80 -20.52 -8.09
CA THR A 124 -1.77 -21.49 -7.69
C THR A 124 -1.88 -22.84 -8.41
N GLN A 125 -2.78 -22.96 -9.41
CA GLN A 125 -3.10 -24.20 -10.12
C GLN A 125 -3.21 -25.42 -9.19
N PRO A 126 -4.03 -25.35 -8.11
CA PRO A 126 -4.10 -26.43 -7.15
C PRO A 126 -4.77 -27.67 -7.77
N GLN A 127 -4.16 -28.85 -7.59
CA GLN A 127 -4.75 -30.13 -8.03
C GLN A 127 -6.08 -30.45 -7.32
N ASP A 128 -6.29 -29.92 -6.11
CA ASP A 128 -7.57 -29.96 -5.40
C ASP A 128 -8.09 -28.53 -5.15
N MET A 129 -9.26 -28.23 -5.70
CA MET A 129 -9.89 -26.91 -5.60
C MET A 129 -10.41 -26.61 -4.19
N ARG A 130 -10.62 -27.64 -3.35
CA ARG A 130 -11.13 -27.47 -1.99
C ARG A 130 -9.98 -27.28 -1.01
N ALA A 131 -10.04 -26.19 -0.22
CA ALA A 131 -9.04 -25.96 0.82
C ALA A 131 -9.32 -26.83 2.07
N GLN A 132 -10.59 -27.14 2.33
CA GLN A 132 -11.01 -28.06 3.39
C GLN A 132 -11.86 -29.22 2.84
N LYS A 133 -11.55 -30.42 3.31
CA LYS A 133 -12.38 -31.61 3.14
C LYS A 133 -13.71 -31.35 3.86
N LYS A 134 -14.84 -31.44 3.13
CA LYS A 134 -16.20 -31.22 3.67
C LYS A 134 -16.35 -31.99 4.98
N ARG A 135 -16.45 -31.30 6.13
CA ARG A 135 -16.71 -31.96 7.42
C ARG A 135 -18.04 -32.71 7.25
N LYS A 136 -17.99 -34.05 7.19
CA LYS A 136 -19.20 -34.88 7.22
C LYS A 136 -19.94 -34.45 8.49
N LYS A 137 -21.09 -33.76 8.35
CA LYS A 137 -22.03 -33.63 9.47
C LYS A 137 -22.37 -35.07 9.84
N GLY A 138 -21.87 -35.51 11.00
CA GLY A 138 -22.24 -36.80 11.57
C GLY A 138 -23.76 -36.85 11.64
N GLY A 139 -24.32 -37.88 11.02
CA GLY A 139 -25.72 -38.21 11.19
C GLY A 139 -26.00 -38.46 12.67
N ARG A 140 -27.10 -37.89 13.12
CA ARG A 140 -27.96 -38.54 14.10
C ARG A 140 -29.20 -38.95 13.34
#